data_AF-A0A7D5ITH5-F1
#
_entry.id   AF-A0A7D5ITH5-F1
#
_cell.length_a   1.000
_cell.length_b   1.000
_cell.length_c   1.000
_cell.angle_alpha   90.00
_cell.angle_beta   90.00
_cell.angle_gamma   90.00
#
_symmetry.space_group_name_H-M   'P 1'
#
loop_
_entity.id
_entity.type
_entity.pdbx_description
1 polymer ?
#
loop_
_entity_poly.entity_id
_entity_poly.type
_entity_poly.pdbx_seq_one_letter_code
_entity_poly.pdbx_strand_id
1 'polypeptide(L)'
;MRTKTLLEEWVAEFLEQGQAKATRVKVAIQDGSDGLDTGLVIMHLQNAPADIYMQPRGIDEPQWEATLTARSDDLTLTPYEMAGLAAEVALAGNLCTFLQFKSIEWDRMSGMR
;
A
#
# COMPACT_ATOMS: atom_id res chain seq x y z
N MET A 1 -11.53 0.15 14.25
CA MET A 1 -11.65 0.60 12.84
C MET A 1 -10.64 1.67 12.49
N ARG A 2 -9.79 1.39 11.50
CA ARG A 2 -8.79 2.32 10.94
C ARG A 2 -9.46 3.13 9.83
N THR A 3 -9.52 4.45 9.98
CA THR A 3 -10.20 5.32 9.00
C THR A 3 -9.31 5.66 7.82
N LYS A 4 -9.92 6.04 6.69
CA LYS A 4 -9.17 6.57 5.53
C LYS A 4 -8.17 7.67 5.89
N THR A 5 -8.58 8.65 6.69
CA THR A 5 -7.72 9.79 7.09
C THR A 5 -6.50 9.32 7.87
N LEU A 6 -6.66 8.36 8.79
CA LEU A 6 -5.53 7.80 9.54
C LEU A 6 -4.52 7.10 8.62
N LEU A 7 -5.01 6.42 7.58
CA LEU A 7 -4.14 5.78 6.59
C LEU A 7 -3.46 6.79 5.68
N GLU A 8 -4.12 7.87 5.31
CA GLU A 8 -3.51 8.99 4.58
C GLU A 8 -2.37 9.62 5.39
N GLU A 9 -2.55 9.80 6.70
CA GLU A 9 -1.51 10.29 7.60
C GLU A 9 -0.32 9.33 7.67
N TRP A 10 -0.55 8.02 7.80
CA TRP A 10 0.53 7.02 7.85
C TRP A 10 1.28 6.92 6.53
N VAL A 11 0.57 6.97 5.39
CA VAL A 11 1.22 7.00 4.07
C VAL A 11 2.06 8.27 3.91
N ALA A 12 1.55 9.42 4.33
CA ALA A 12 2.32 10.67 4.29
C ALA A 12 3.58 10.58 5.17
N GLU A 13 3.45 10.06 6.40
CA GLU A 13 4.58 9.84 7.31
C GLU A 13 5.66 8.95 6.66
N PHE A 14 5.27 7.84 6.04
CA PHE A 14 6.19 6.95 5.35
C PHE A 14 6.91 7.65 4.18
N LEU A 15 6.17 8.42 3.38
CA LEU A 15 6.74 9.13 2.22
C LEU A 15 7.68 10.26 2.64
N GLU A 16 7.45 10.90 3.79
CA GLU A 16 8.34 11.92 4.36
C GLU A 16 9.66 11.35 4.88
N GLN A 17 9.66 10.10 5.35
CA GLN A 17 10.85 9.40 5.82
C GLN A 17 11.81 8.94 4.70
N GLY A 18 11.34 8.93 3.45
CA GLY A 18 12.09 8.40 2.30
C GLY A 18 12.34 9.41 1.16
N GLN A 19 13.21 9.03 0.22
CA GLN A 19 13.44 9.74 -1.06
C GLN A 19 12.32 9.50 -2.09
N ALA A 20 11.17 8.94 -1.69
CA ALA A 20 10.12 8.46 -2.59
C ALA A 20 9.13 9.55 -3.07
N LYS A 21 9.56 10.82 -3.13
CA LYS A 21 8.70 11.97 -3.50
C LYS A 21 8.04 11.86 -4.89
N ALA A 22 8.58 11.01 -5.77
CA ALA A 22 8.03 10.80 -7.11
C ALA A 22 6.93 9.72 -7.15
N THR A 23 6.82 8.87 -6.13
CA THR A 23 5.88 7.73 -6.15
C THR A 23 4.46 8.19 -5.91
N ARG A 24 3.53 7.77 -6.77
CA ARG A 24 2.11 8.12 -6.62
C ARG A 24 1.41 7.04 -5.80
N VAL A 25 1.25 7.31 -4.51
CA VAL A 25 0.45 6.50 -3.60
C VAL A 25 -0.89 7.21 -3.35
N LYS A 26 -1.99 6.48 -3.41
CA LYS A 26 -3.34 6.96 -3.16
C LYS A 26 -4.02 6.06 -2.14
N VAL A 27 -4.72 6.66 -1.17
CA VAL A 27 -5.62 5.93 -0.27
C VAL A 27 -7.03 6.03 -0.81
N ALA A 28 -7.69 4.90 -0.98
CA ALA A 28 -9.07 4.77 -1.40
C ALA A 28 -9.88 4.07 -0.32
N ILE A 29 -11.17 4.42 -0.24
CA ILE A 29 -12.16 3.64 0.51
C ILE A 29 -12.65 2.56 -0.44
N GLN A 30 -12.66 1.29 -0.02
CA GLN A 30 -13.42 0.29 -0.77
C GLN A 30 -14.92 0.53 -0.54
N ASP A 31 -15.58 1.18 -1.50
CA ASP A 31 -17.05 1.14 -1.61
C ASP A 31 -17.46 -0.23 -2.18
N GLY A 32 -17.20 -1.29 -1.41
CA GLY A 32 -17.78 -2.61 -1.62
C GLY A 32 -19.16 -2.69 -0.99
N SER A 33 -20.05 -3.52 -1.54
CA SER A 33 -21.46 -3.73 -1.19
C SER A 33 -21.81 -3.95 0.30
N ASP A 34 -20.81 -4.05 1.17
CA ASP A 34 -20.94 -4.35 2.59
C ASP A 34 -20.66 -3.12 3.49
N GLY A 35 -20.34 -1.95 2.92
CA GLY A 35 -20.24 -0.67 3.65
C GLY A 35 -19.07 -0.57 4.65
N LEU A 36 -18.05 -1.41 4.49
CA LEU A 36 -16.91 -1.47 5.41
C LEU A 36 -15.76 -0.62 4.89
N ASP A 37 -15.37 0.40 5.67
CA ASP A 37 -14.15 1.23 5.51
C ASP A 37 -12.90 0.37 5.73
N THR A 38 -12.66 -0.56 4.80
CA THR A 38 -11.43 -1.33 4.69
C THR A 38 -10.46 -0.49 3.88
N GLY A 39 -9.45 0.02 4.57
CA GLY A 39 -8.48 0.93 3.99
C GLY A 39 -7.68 0.30 2.86
N LEU A 40 -7.92 0.76 1.63
CA LEU A 40 -7.18 0.34 0.45
C LEU A 40 -6.12 1.38 0.13
N VAL A 41 -4.85 0.95 0.08
CA VAL A 41 -3.74 1.78 -0.36
C VAL A 41 -3.31 1.30 -1.74
N ILE A 42 -3.22 2.22 -2.70
CA ILE A 42 -2.89 1.95 -4.09
C ILE A 42 -1.59 2.66 -4.43
N MET A 43 -0.59 1.91 -4.88
CA MET A 43 0.65 2.46 -5.42
C MET A 43 0.68 2.26 -6.93
N HIS A 44 0.76 3.35 -7.67
CA HIS A 44 0.91 3.33 -9.13
C HIS A 44 2.39 3.20 -9.49
N LEU A 45 2.72 2.18 -10.28
CA LEU A 45 4.08 1.97 -10.77
C LEU A 45 4.37 2.93 -11.94
N GLN A 46 5.56 3.51 -11.97
CA GLN A 46 5.98 4.37 -13.09
C GLN A 46 6.63 3.55 -14.20
N ASN A 47 7.33 2.47 -13.84
CA ASN A 47 8.08 1.63 -14.78
C ASN A 47 7.25 0.45 -15.33
N ALA A 48 6.00 0.31 -14.89
CA ALA A 48 5.05 -0.67 -15.42
C ALA A 48 3.63 -0.10 -15.44
N PRO A 49 2.80 -0.44 -16.46
CA PRO A 49 1.37 -0.14 -16.48
C PRO A 49 0.60 -1.09 -15.54
N ALA A 50 0.95 -1.06 -14.26
CA ALA A 50 0.40 -1.92 -13.22
C ALA A 50 0.32 -1.15 -11.90
N ASP A 51 -0.55 -1.64 -11.02
CA ASP A 51 -0.75 -1.09 -9.70
C ASP A 51 -0.38 -2.14 -8.65
N ILE A 52 0.02 -1.68 -7.47
CA ILE A 52 0.11 -2.52 -6.28
C ILE A 52 -0.97 -2.05 -5.30
N TYR A 53 -1.90 -2.95 -5.00
CA TYR A 53 -2.94 -2.75 -3.99
C TYR A 53 -2.48 -3.33 -2.66
N MET A 54 -2.67 -2.58 -1.58
CA MET A 54 -2.32 -2.97 -0.22
C MET A 54 -3.56 -2.81 0.66
N GLN A 55 -3.91 -3.87 1.38
CA GLN A 55 -5.08 -3.89 2.26
C GLN A 55 -4.86 -4.83 3.45
N PRO A 56 -5.58 -4.63 4.57
CA PRO A 56 -5.66 -5.61 5.64
C PRO A 56 -6.23 -6.95 5.13
N ARG A 57 -5.77 -8.06 5.71
CA ARG A 57 -6.28 -9.42 5.38
C ARG A 57 -7.74 -9.63 5.78
N GLY A 58 -8.20 -8.90 6.79
CA GLY A 58 -9.55 -8.94 7.32
C GLY A 58 -9.90 -7.67 8.08
N ILE A 59 -11.17 -7.55 8.49
CA ILE A 59 -11.65 -6.41 9.29
C ILE A 59 -10.91 -6.40 10.63
N ASP A 60 -10.35 -5.25 11.00
CA ASP A 60 -9.56 -5.07 12.22
C ASP A 60 -8.36 -6.04 12.36
N GLU A 61 -7.98 -6.76 11.29
CA GLU A 61 -6.75 -7.55 11.28
C GLU A 61 -5.52 -6.65 11.06
N PRO A 62 -4.47 -6.77 11.88
CA PRO A 62 -3.26 -5.99 11.69
C PRO A 62 -2.38 -6.51 10.55
N GLN A 63 -2.64 -7.71 10.02
CA GLN A 63 -1.88 -8.28 8.91
C GLN A 63 -2.29 -7.63 7.59
N TRP A 64 -1.30 -7.27 6.77
CA TRP A 64 -1.52 -6.68 5.45
C TRP A 64 -1.05 -7.62 4.35
N GLU A 65 -1.69 -7.50 3.20
CA GLU A 65 -1.29 -8.15 1.96
C GLU A 65 -1.10 -7.10 0.87
N ALA A 66 -0.17 -7.37 -0.05
CA ALA A 66 0.06 -6.57 -1.24
C ALA A 66 -0.19 -7.42 -2.49
N THR A 67 -0.99 -6.89 -3.42
CA THR A 67 -1.32 -7.53 -4.70
C THR A 67 -0.76 -6.68 -5.84
N LEU A 68 0.20 -7.23 -6.59
CA LEU A 68 0.62 -6.66 -7.87
C LEU A 68 -0.38 -7.09 -8.95
N THR A 69 -0.94 -6.13 -9.70
CA THR A 69 -1.93 -6.46 -10.72
C THR A 69 -1.35 -7.32 -11.84
N ALA A 70 -2.12 -8.33 -12.22
CA ALA A 70 -1.80 -9.18 -13.36
C ALA A 70 -1.85 -8.36 -14.66
N ARG A 71 -1.01 -8.76 -15.62
CA ARG A 71 -0.96 -8.20 -16.97
C ARG A 71 -1.52 -9.21 -17.96
N SER A 72 -2.09 -8.73 -19.06
CA SER A 72 -2.50 -9.58 -20.19
C SER A 72 -1.30 -10.12 -20.97
N ASP A 73 -0.20 -9.36 -21.02
CA ASP A 73 0.96 -9.62 -21.86
C ASP A 73 2.29 -9.40 -21.11
N ASP A 74 3.35 -10.04 -21.60
CA ASP A 74 4.72 -9.86 -21.11
C ASP A 74 5.14 -8.38 -21.11
N LEU A 75 6.00 -7.99 -20.15
CA LEU A 75 6.60 -6.67 -20.10
C LEU A 75 8.06 -6.74 -20.54
N THR A 76 8.37 -6.17 -21.71
CA THR A 76 9.75 -5.96 -22.13
C THR A 76 10.22 -4.59 -21.65
N LEU A 77 11.25 -4.57 -20.81
CA LEU A 77 11.86 -3.35 -20.26
C LEU A 77 13.33 -3.25 -20.63
N THR A 78 13.83 -2.01 -20.71
CA THR A 78 15.27 -1.74 -20.67
C THR A 78 15.85 -2.11 -19.29
N PRO A 79 17.17 -2.29 -19.17
CA PRO A 79 17.81 -2.56 -17.87
C PRO A 79 17.53 -1.47 -16.81
N TYR A 80 17.43 -0.20 -17.23
CA TYR A 80 17.13 0.91 -16.34
C TYR A 80 15.69 0.85 -15.81
N GLU A 81 14.72 0.62 -16.68
CA GLU A 81 13.31 0.47 -16.29
C GLU A 81 13.10 -0.79 -15.42
N MET A 82 13.82 -1.88 -15.71
CA MET A 82 13.79 -3.10 -14.89
C MET A 82 14.29 -2.83 -13.46
N ALA A 83 15.41 -2.09 -13.32
CA ALA A 83 15.92 -1.68 -12.02
C ALA A 83 14.96 -0.72 -11.29
N GLY A 84 14.34 0.21 -12.03
CA GLY A 84 13.30 1.11 -11.51
C GLY A 84 12.09 0.34 -10.97
N LEU A 85 11.56 -0.61 -11.74
CA LEU A 85 10.46 -1.47 -11.32
C LEU A 85 10.81 -2.28 -10.07
N ALA A 86 12.01 -2.85 -9.98
CA ALA A 86 12.46 -3.56 -8.79
C ALA A 86 12.48 -2.66 -7.54
N ALA A 87 12.94 -1.41 -7.68
CA ALA A 87 12.93 -0.42 -6.60
C ALA A 87 11.49 -0.05 -6.18
N GLU A 88 10.56 0.07 -7.13
CA GLU A 88 9.15 0.32 -6.85
C GLU A 88 8.49 -0.84 -6.10
N VAL A 89 8.73 -2.08 -6.52
CA VAL A 89 8.21 -3.28 -5.83
C VAL A 89 8.77 -3.38 -4.41
N ALA A 90 10.07 -3.10 -4.22
CA ALA A 90 10.68 -3.05 -2.90
C ALA A 90 10.07 -1.96 -2.02
N LEU A 91 9.82 -0.77 -2.58
CA LEU A 91 9.16 0.33 -1.88
C LEU A 91 7.74 -0.06 -1.43
N ALA A 92 6.97 -0.73 -2.29
CA ALA A 92 5.65 -1.22 -1.95
C ALA A 92 5.68 -2.25 -0.80
N GLY A 93 6.65 -3.17 -0.81
CA GLY A 93 6.86 -4.12 0.28
C GLY A 93 7.19 -3.42 1.62
N ASN A 94 8.02 -2.38 1.58
CA ASN A 94 8.35 -1.57 2.75
C ASN A 94 7.12 -0.81 3.27
N LEU A 95 6.34 -0.18 2.39
CA LEU A 95 5.11 0.52 2.77
C LEU A 95 4.09 -0.45 3.40
N CYS A 96 3.88 -1.63 2.79
CA CYS A 96 2.99 -2.66 3.33
C CYS A 96 3.43 -3.11 4.74
N THR A 97 4.73 -3.33 4.92
CA THR A 97 5.32 -3.69 6.23
C THR A 97 5.11 -2.58 7.27
N PHE A 98 5.30 -1.32 6.88
CA PHE A 98 5.08 -0.16 7.72
C PHE A 98 3.61 -0.05 8.16
N LEU A 99 2.66 -0.20 7.23
CA LEU A 99 1.22 -0.15 7.53
C LEU A 99 0.79 -1.26 8.50
N GLN A 100 1.35 -2.46 8.35
CA GLN A 100 1.16 -3.55 9.31
C GLN A 100 1.70 -3.19 10.69
N PHE A 101 2.92 -2.66 10.77
CA PHE A 101 3.51 -2.24 12.04
C PHE A 101 2.65 -1.18 12.74
N LYS A 102 2.25 -0.12 12.02
CA LYS A 102 1.36 0.93 12.54
C LYS A 102 0.01 0.38 13.01
N SER A 103 -0.54 -0.59 12.28
CA SER A 103 -1.78 -1.25 12.68
C SER A 103 -1.62 -1.99 14.02
N ILE A 104 -0.56 -2.78 14.19
CA ILE A 104 -0.27 -3.48 15.45
C ILE A 104 -0.12 -2.49 16.62
N GLU A 105 0.59 -1.37 16.41
CA GLU A 105 0.75 -0.34 17.44
C GLU A 105 -0.57 0.34 17.78
N TRP A 106 -1.37 0.68 16.76
CA TRP A 106 -2.68 1.28 16.94
C TRP A 106 -3.62 0.38 17.73
N ASP A 107 -3.67 -0.92 17.45
CA ASP A 107 -4.51 -1.88 18.17
C ASP A 107 -4.10 -1.97 19.64
N ARG A 108 -2.78 -2.01 19.91
CA ARG A 108 -2.23 -1.97 21.29
C ARG A 108 -2.64 -0.70 22.05
N MET A 109 -2.59 0.46 21.41
CA MET A 109 -2.90 1.74 22.05
C MET A 109 -4.41 1.98 22.22
N SER A 110 -5.22 1.50 21.27
CA SER A 110 -6.67 1.67 21.27
C SER A 110 -7.42 0.62 22.10
N GLY A 111 -6.73 -0.43 22.56
CA GLY A 111 -7.32 -1.51 23.36
C GLY A 111 -8.15 -2.50 22.55
N MET A 112 -8.11 -2.44 21.22
CA MET A 112 -8.65 -3.48 20.34
C MET A 112 -7.72 -4.70 20.40
N ARG A 113 -8.29 -5.87 20.70
CA ARG A 113 -7.60 -7.15 20.82
C ARG A 113 -8.33 -8.21 20.03
#